data_AF-A0A4R0HXV1-F1
#
_entry.id   AF-A0A4R0HXV1-F1
#
_cell.length_a   1.000
_cell.length_b   1.000
_cell.length_c   1.000
_cell.angle_alpha   90.00
_cell.angle_beta   90.00
_cell.angle_gamma   90.00
#
_symmetry.space_group_name_H-M   'P 1'
#
loop_
_entity.id
_entity.type
_entity.pdbx_description
1 polymer ?
#
loop_
_entity_poly.entity_id
_entity_poly.type
_entity_poly.pdbx_seq_one_letter_code
_entity_poly.pdbx_strand_id
1 'polypeptide(L)'
;MTVWMLDKSAEWVAGAESETGQSSDAVWASQLLSDDLMRWSRWWLGLGAFVVAFFAAGTAGTLGMLLVLDGSDDEGPVVVVVGILVVAVATLAGCGVVLWRLHRSGRRLARALRWWLGLRAVAVPSRGFAGWLAPRAVLFKPVVFVRVLTATLSGLIGIFGLSMIGYSLTQEAMLLLASILWGLLGTACCVGQLGGVMRLVCGLADDDPLWSTVG
;
A
#
# COMPACT_ATOMS: atom_id res chain seq x y z
N MET A 1 19.14 0.48 -11.45
CA MET A 1 17.69 0.19 -11.33
C MET A 1 17.36 -0.39 -9.97
N THR A 2 17.07 0.45 -8.99
CA THR A 2 16.46 -0.04 -7.75
C THR A 2 14.99 -0.39 -8.03
N VAL A 3 14.55 -1.58 -7.61
CA VAL A 3 13.15 -2.03 -7.80
C VAL A 3 12.14 -1.00 -7.24
N TRP A 4 12.56 -0.24 -6.25
CA TRP A 4 11.74 0.68 -5.46
C TRP A 4 11.67 2.11 -6.00
N MET A 5 12.58 2.54 -6.87
CA MET A 5 12.64 3.91 -7.39
C MET A 5 13.51 3.93 -8.64
N LEU A 6 13.09 4.68 -9.67
CA LEU A 6 13.95 4.88 -10.84
C LEU A 6 15.16 5.73 -10.45
N ASP A 7 16.32 5.45 -11.04
CA ASP A 7 17.57 6.12 -10.67
C ASP A 7 17.47 7.64 -10.94
N LYS A 8 16.81 8.05 -12.04
CA LYS A 8 16.46 9.45 -12.33
C LYS A 8 15.55 10.08 -11.27
N SER A 9 14.55 9.34 -10.77
CA SER A 9 13.65 9.82 -9.71
C SER A 9 14.41 10.02 -8.39
N ALA A 10 15.44 9.22 -8.13
CA ALA A 10 16.24 9.34 -6.91
C ALA A 10 17.02 10.66 -6.85
N GLU A 11 17.53 11.13 -7.99
CA GLU A 11 18.19 12.45 -8.11
C GLU A 11 17.24 13.59 -7.75
N TRP A 12 16.01 13.58 -8.29
CA TRP A 12 15.00 14.59 -7.99
C TRP A 12 14.47 14.51 -6.56
N VAL A 13 14.41 13.31 -5.98
CA VAL A 13 14.08 13.14 -4.55
C VAL A 13 15.20 13.73 -3.69
N ALA A 14 16.46 13.48 -4.03
CA ALA A 14 17.59 14.04 -3.31
C ALA A 14 17.58 15.58 -3.39
N GLY A 15 17.36 16.14 -4.58
CA GLY A 15 17.25 17.60 -4.78
C GLY A 15 16.12 18.26 -3.98
N ALA A 16 14.99 17.56 -3.79
CA ALA A 16 13.92 18.02 -2.92
C ALA A 16 14.27 17.88 -1.42
N GLU A 17 14.96 16.81 -1.03
CA GLU A 17 15.40 16.61 0.36
C GLU A 17 16.54 17.57 0.77
N SER A 18 17.35 18.05 -0.20
CA SER A 18 18.38 19.07 0.01
C SER A 18 17.90 20.50 -0.26
N GLU A 19 16.65 20.67 -0.72
CA GLU A 19 16.06 21.96 -1.09
C GLU A 19 16.87 22.76 -2.14
N THR A 20 17.63 22.08 -3.02
CA THR A 20 18.55 22.71 -3.99
C THR A 20 17.96 22.86 -5.41
N GLY A 21 16.68 22.53 -5.59
CA GLY A 21 16.00 22.56 -6.89
C GLY A 21 15.61 23.95 -7.39
N GLN A 22 15.63 24.15 -8.71
CA GLN A 22 15.21 25.38 -9.38
C GLN A 22 13.77 25.28 -9.90
N SER A 23 13.08 26.43 -10.02
CA SER A 23 11.70 26.47 -10.53
C SER A 23 11.59 26.04 -12.00
N SER A 24 12.64 26.23 -12.80
CA SER A 24 12.72 25.76 -14.19
C SER A 24 12.59 24.25 -14.32
N ASP A 25 13.11 23.52 -13.33
CA ASP A 25 13.18 22.06 -13.36
C ASP A 25 11.91 21.42 -12.79
N ALA A 26 11.08 22.20 -12.08
CA ALA A 26 9.93 21.73 -11.35
C ALA A 26 8.89 21.01 -12.23
N VAL A 27 8.72 21.44 -13.48
CA VAL A 27 7.80 20.79 -14.43
C VAL A 27 8.30 19.38 -14.77
N TRP A 28 9.57 19.26 -15.14
CA TRP A 28 10.15 17.99 -15.52
C TRP A 28 10.28 17.03 -14.34
N ALA A 29 10.72 17.54 -13.18
CA ALA A 29 10.84 16.78 -11.94
C ALA A 29 9.48 16.25 -11.47
N SER A 30 8.43 17.09 -11.49
CA SER A 30 7.09 16.67 -11.08
C SER A 30 6.49 15.61 -12.00
N GLN A 31 6.71 15.72 -13.32
CA GLN A 31 6.25 14.71 -14.28
C GLN A 31 6.94 13.36 -14.04
N LEU A 32 8.27 13.33 -13.94
CA LEU A 32 9.03 12.10 -13.71
C LEU A 32 8.66 11.42 -12.38
N LEU A 33 8.51 12.20 -11.31
CA LEU A 33 8.13 11.68 -10.00
C LEU A 33 6.70 11.15 -9.99
N SER A 34 5.78 11.81 -10.69
CA SER A 34 4.40 11.34 -10.88
C SER A 34 4.37 10.00 -11.63
N ASP A 35 5.10 9.90 -12.74
CA ASP A 35 5.18 8.68 -13.55
C ASP A 35 5.75 7.49 -12.76
N ASP A 36 6.82 7.70 -11.98
CA ASP A 36 7.38 6.63 -11.14
C ASP A 36 6.42 6.23 -10.01
N LEU A 37 5.71 7.20 -9.42
CA LEU A 37 4.72 6.91 -8.38
C LEU A 37 3.50 6.13 -8.95
N MET A 38 3.11 6.43 -10.19
CA MET A 38 2.02 5.76 -10.93
C MET A 38 2.46 4.47 -11.65
N ARG A 39 3.74 4.09 -11.56
CA ARG A 39 4.27 2.91 -12.24
C ARG A 39 3.54 1.62 -11.87
N TRP A 40 3.05 0.90 -12.88
CA TRP A 40 2.31 -0.37 -12.75
C TRP A 40 3.10 -1.47 -12.04
N SER A 41 4.43 -1.51 -12.23
CA SER A 41 5.26 -2.52 -11.57
C SER A 41 5.21 -2.43 -10.05
N ARG A 42 5.08 -1.22 -9.48
CA ARG A 42 4.92 -1.03 -8.03
C ARG A 42 3.60 -1.59 -7.52
N TRP A 43 2.55 -1.44 -8.32
CA TRP A 43 1.23 -1.98 -8.00
C TRP A 43 1.24 -3.51 -8.06
N TRP A 44 1.78 -4.10 -9.13
CA TRP A 44 1.91 -5.57 -9.24
C TRP A 44 2.75 -6.18 -8.12
N LEU A 45 3.86 -5.54 -7.74
CA LEU A 45 4.66 -5.98 -6.60
C LEU A 45 3.88 -5.94 -5.29
N GLY A 46 3.12 -4.87 -5.05
CA GLY A 46 2.25 -4.76 -3.87
C GLY A 46 1.15 -5.81 -3.85
N LEU A 47 0.50 -6.04 -4.99
CA LEU A 47 -0.55 -7.05 -5.14
C LEU A 47 0.01 -8.46 -4.93
N GLY A 48 1.13 -8.79 -5.56
CA GLY A 48 1.79 -10.09 -5.39
C GLY A 48 2.19 -10.35 -3.95
N ALA A 49 2.81 -9.37 -3.29
CA ALA A 49 3.18 -9.48 -1.87
C ALA A 49 1.94 -9.66 -0.97
N PHE A 50 0.84 -8.98 -1.27
CA PHE A 50 -0.41 -9.12 -0.52
C PHE A 50 -1.03 -10.52 -0.70
N VAL A 51 -1.12 -11.01 -1.94
CA VAL A 51 -1.68 -12.34 -2.23
C VAL A 51 -0.88 -13.43 -1.52
N VAL A 52 0.45 -13.38 -1.62
CA VAL A 52 1.33 -14.35 -0.93
C VAL A 52 1.17 -14.25 0.59
N ALA A 53 1.12 -13.04 1.14
CA ALA A 53 0.88 -12.85 2.57
C ALA A 53 -0.50 -13.36 3.01
N PHE A 54 -1.53 -13.23 2.17
CA PHE A 54 -2.88 -13.70 2.47
C PHE A 54 -2.91 -15.22 2.61
N PHE A 55 -2.31 -15.96 1.68
CA PHE A 55 -2.21 -17.41 1.79
C PHE A 55 -1.35 -17.84 2.98
N ALA A 56 -0.19 -17.20 3.18
CA ALA A 56 0.69 -17.50 4.32
C ALA A 56 0.00 -17.23 5.68
N ALA A 57 -0.80 -16.17 5.79
CA ALA A 57 -1.60 -15.86 6.98
C ALA A 57 -2.64 -16.94 7.28
N GLY A 58 -3.32 -17.44 6.25
CA GLY A 58 -4.29 -18.53 6.39
C GLY A 58 -3.61 -19.81 6.86
N THR A 59 -2.54 -20.23 6.18
CA THR A 59 -1.78 -21.43 6.53
C THR A 59 -1.20 -21.34 7.95
N ALA A 60 -0.58 -20.21 8.31
CA ALA A 60 -0.01 -20.00 9.64
C ALA A 60 -1.10 -19.99 10.71
N GLY A 61 -2.23 -19.34 10.45
CA GLY A 61 -3.35 -19.26 11.38
C GLY A 61 -3.96 -20.62 11.68
N THR A 62 -4.31 -21.38 10.65
CA THR A 62 -4.95 -22.70 10.81
C THR A 62 -3.99 -23.71 11.44
N LEU A 63 -2.76 -23.83 10.95
CA LEU A 63 -1.78 -24.79 11.48
C LEU A 63 -1.29 -24.41 12.87
N GLY A 64 -1.10 -23.11 13.14
CA GLY A 64 -0.73 -22.62 14.46
C GLY A 64 -1.80 -22.96 15.50
N MET A 65 -3.07 -22.86 15.13
CA MET A 65 -4.16 -23.20 16.04
C MET A 65 -4.33 -24.72 16.23
N LEU A 66 -4.06 -25.51 15.19
CA LEU A 66 -4.04 -26.97 15.30
C LEU A 66 -2.99 -27.43 16.33
N LEU A 67 -1.78 -26.86 16.31
CA LEU A 67 -0.74 -27.16 17.30
C LEU A 67 -1.13 -26.79 18.74
N VAL A 68 -1.95 -25.76 18.93
CA VAL A 68 -2.42 -25.33 20.26
C VAL A 68 -3.47 -26.28 20.82
N LEU A 69 -4.30 -26.87 19.96
CA LEU A 69 -5.40 -27.74 20.36
C LEU A 69 -4.98 -29.21 20.52
N ASP A 70 -4.06 -29.69 19.69
CA ASP A 70 -3.72 -31.10 19.56
C ASP A 70 -2.57 -31.54 20.48
N GLY A 71 -2.56 -31.06 21.74
CA GLY A 71 -1.50 -31.29 22.74
C GLY A 71 -0.81 -32.67 22.60
N SER A 72 0.47 -32.65 22.23
CA SER A 72 1.14 -33.71 21.49
C SER A 72 1.43 -34.99 22.30
N ASP A 73 0.78 -36.10 21.93
CA ASP A 73 1.20 -37.47 22.30
C ASP A 73 1.95 -38.19 21.15
N ASP A 74 1.99 -37.63 19.93
CA ASP A 74 2.64 -38.25 18.76
C ASP A 74 3.58 -37.25 18.03
N GLU A 75 4.88 -37.54 18.00
CA GLU A 75 5.93 -36.57 17.60
C GLU A 75 6.08 -36.39 16.08
N GLY A 76 5.69 -37.39 15.28
CA GLY A 76 5.88 -37.40 13.83
C GLY A 76 5.12 -36.29 13.05
N PRO A 77 3.80 -36.12 13.28
CA PRO A 77 2.99 -35.09 12.61
C PRO A 77 3.40 -33.66 13.00
N VAL A 78 3.88 -33.47 14.22
CA VAL A 78 4.23 -32.15 14.78
C VAL A 78 5.38 -31.50 14.02
N VAL A 79 6.42 -32.28 13.66
CA VAL A 79 7.60 -31.74 12.96
C VAL A 79 7.23 -31.14 11.60
N VAL A 80 6.34 -31.81 10.85
CA VAL A 80 5.88 -31.32 9.53
C VAL A 80 5.07 -30.03 9.69
N VAL A 81 4.14 -30.00 10.65
CA VAL A 81 3.29 -28.84 10.91
C VAL A 81 4.13 -27.64 11.34
N VAL A 82 5.10 -27.84 12.24
CA VAL A 82 6.04 -26.79 12.67
C VAL A 82 6.88 -26.30 11.49
N GLY A 83 7.37 -27.20 10.63
CA GLY A 83 8.12 -26.83 9.42
C GLY A 83 7.33 -25.92 8.48
N ILE A 84 6.06 -26.27 8.19
CA ILE A 84 5.18 -25.45 7.34
C ILE A 84 4.89 -24.10 8.02
N LEU A 85 4.65 -24.09 9.33
CA LEU A 85 4.41 -22.87 10.09
C LEU A 85 5.61 -21.91 10.03
N VAL A 86 6.82 -22.42 10.19
CA VAL A 86 8.06 -21.62 10.08
C VAL A 86 8.17 -20.98 8.69
N VAL A 87 7.91 -21.74 7.63
CA VAL A 87 7.92 -21.23 6.25
C VAL A 87 6.84 -20.16 6.05
N ALA A 88 5.63 -20.37 6.57
CA ALA A 88 4.54 -19.42 6.48
C ALA A 88 4.87 -18.10 7.22
N VAL A 89 5.43 -18.16 8.43
CA VAL A 89 5.85 -16.98 9.20
C VAL A 89 7.00 -16.24 8.51
N ALA A 90 8.00 -16.95 8.00
CA ALA A 90 9.09 -16.36 7.24
C ALA A 90 8.58 -15.65 5.98
N THR A 91 7.60 -16.25 5.30
CA THR A 91 6.94 -15.67 4.12
C THR A 91 6.18 -14.39 4.48
N LEU A 92 5.41 -14.39 5.58
CA LEU A 92 4.74 -13.20 6.09
C LEU A 92 5.71 -12.07 6.39
N ALA A 93 6.83 -12.37 7.06
CA ALA A 93 7.87 -11.39 7.36
C ALA A 93 8.47 -10.80 6.07
N GLY A 94 8.80 -11.66 5.09
CA GLY A 94 9.31 -11.24 3.79
C GLY A 94 8.36 -10.31 3.04
N CYS A 95 7.08 -10.69 2.94
CA CYS A 95 6.04 -9.85 2.34
C CYS A 95 5.85 -8.52 3.09
N GLY A 96 5.89 -8.55 4.43
CA GLY A 96 5.83 -7.35 5.26
C GLY A 96 6.96 -6.35 4.96
N VAL A 97 8.18 -6.84 4.78
CA VAL A 97 9.34 -6.01 4.39
C VAL A 97 9.12 -5.38 3.00
N VAL A 98 8.63 -6.14 2.03
CA VAL A 98 8.33 -5.64 0.68
C VAL A 98 7.28 -4.52 0.74
N LEU A 99 6.17 -4.75 1.42
CA LEU A 99 5.10 -3.77 1.57
C LEU A 99 5.58 -2.51 2.31
N TRP A 100 6.36 -2.68 3.37
CA TRP A 100 6.96 -1.57 4.11
C TRP A 100 7.91 -0.74 3.24
N ARG A 101 8.75 -1.39 2.42
CA ARG A 101 9.64 -0.70 1.47
C ARG A 101 8.87 0.04 0.38
N LEU A 102 7.78 -0.54 -0.15
CA LEU A 102 6.89 0.14 -1.09
C LEU A 102 6.22 1.36 -0.45
N HIS A 103 5.76 1.22 0.79
CA HIS A 103 5.15 2.31 1.54
C HIS A 103 6.14 3.45 1.79
N ARG A 104 7.35 3.14 2.27
CA ARG A 104 8.39 4.13 2.57
C ARG A 104 8.86 4.86 1.30
N SER A 105 9.14 4.12 0.22
CA SER A 105 9.56 4.71 -1.05
C SER A 105 8.46 5.59 -1.66
N GLY A 106 7.20 5.13 -1.63
CA GLY A 106 6.05 5.93 -2.08
C GLY A 106 5.86 7.22 -1.27
N ARG A 107 6.08 7.18 0.05
CA ARG A 107 6.06 8.38 0.90
C ARG A 107 7.17 9.37 0.55
N ARG A 108 8.37 8.90 0.23
CA ARG A 108 9.47 9.78 -0.19
C ARG A 108 9.15 10.45 -1.53
N LEU A 109 8.71 9.68 -2.52
CA LEU A 109 8.28 10.20 -3.84
C LEU A 109 7.17 11.24 -3.69
N ALA A 110 6.12 10.96 -2.91
CA ALA A 110 5.02 11.89 -2.71
C ALA A 110 5.44 13.20 -2.04
N ARG A 111 6.36 13.14 -1.08
CA ARG A 111 6.89 14.36 -0.42
C ARG A 111 7.74 15.19 -1.39
N ALA A 112 8.64 14.54 -2.13
CA ALA A 112 9.44 15.21 -3.14
C ALA A 112 8.56 15.85 -4.21
N LEU A 113 7.57 15.11 -4.72
CA LEU A 113 6.60 15.62 -5.69
C LEU A 113 5.88 16.86 -5.17
N ARG A 114 5.38 16.83 -3.93
CA ARG A 114 4.73 18.00 -3.30
C ARG A 114 5.66 19.20 -3.20
N TRP A 115 6.93 18.98 -2.88
CA TRP A 115 7.92 20.06 -2.80
C TRP A 115 8.17 20.70 -4.17
N TRP A 116 8.39 19.90 -5.21
CA TRP A 116 8.57 20.38 -6.59
C TRP A 116 7.33 21.11 -7.12
N LEU A 117 6.13 20.61 -6.80
CA LEU A 117 4.88 21.30 -7.14
C LEU A 117 4.71 22.61 -6.37
N GLY A 118 5.17 22.68 -5.11
CA GLY A 118 5.21 23.91 -4.34
C GLY A 118 6.06 25.01 -5.00
N LEU A 119 7.23 24.65 -5.54
CA LEU A 119 8.05 25.58 -6.33
C LEU A 119 7.31 26.10 -7.57
N ARG A 120 6.47 25.28 -8.18
CA ARG A 120 5.63 25.65 -9.32
C ARG A 120 4.45 26.53 -8.90
N ALA A 121 3.85 26.29 -7.73
CA ALA A 121 2.74 27.06 -7.18
C ALA A 121 3.12 28.47 -6.73
N VAL A 122 4.38 28.74 -6.38
CA VAL A 122 4.85 30.14 -6.23
C VAL A 122 4.70 30.93 -7.54
N ALA A 123 4.70 30.24 -8.69
CA ALA A 123 4.43 30.83 -10.00
C ALA A 123 2.95 30.76 -10.44
N VAL A 124 2.06 30.03 -9.73
CA VAL A 124 0.65 29.84 -10.11
C VAL A 124 -0.26 29.85 -8.86
N PRO A 125 -1.23 30.77 -8.73
CA PRO A 125 -2.06 30.89 -7.53
C PRO A 125 -2.77 29.58 -7.15
N SER A 126 -2.53 29.08 -5.93
CA SER A 126 -3.22 27.89 -5.40
C SER A 126 -4.70 28.20 -5.12
N ARG A 127 -5.62 27.56 -5.84
CA ARG A 127 -7.06 27.63 -5.54
C ARG A 127 -7.44 26.47 -4.60
N GLY A 128 -8.13 26.81 -3.51
CA GLY A 128 -8.27 25.98 -2.31
C GLY A 128 -8.77 24.54 -2.49
N PHE A 129 -8.38 23.70 -1.54
CA PHE A 129 -8.67 22.27 -1.46
C PHE A 129 -10.17 22.01 -1.16
N ALA A 130 -10.93 21.53 -2.15
CA ALA A 130 -12.37 21.21 -2.00
C ALA A 130 -12.67 19.79 -1.45
N GLY A 131 -11.76 19.17 -0.70
CA GLY A 131 -12.00 17.87 -0.05
C GLY A 131 -11.99 16.65 -0.99
N TRP A 132 -12.24 15.46 -0.42
CA TRP A 132 -12.15 14.16 -1.10
C TRP A 132 -13.26 13.90 -2.13
N LEU A 133 -14.38 14.62 -2.01
CA LEU A 133 -15.56 14.47 -2.85
C LEU A 133 -15.54 15.33 -4.12
N ALA A 134 -14.52 16.19 -4.28
CA ALA A 134 -14.38 16.96 -5.50
C ALA A 134 -14.06 16.01 -6.67
N PRO A 135 -14.88 15.99 -7.75
CA PRO A 135 -14.57 15.20 -8.93
C PRO A 135 -13.27 15.75 -9.55
N ARG A 136 -12.24 14.90 -9.60
CA ARG A 136 -10.92 15.25 -10.14
C ARG A 136 -10.59 14.38 -11.33
N ALA A 137 -10.03 14.96 -12.38
CA ALA A 137 -9.60 14.22 -13.57
C ALA A 137 -8.60 13.10 -13.21
N VAL A 138 -7.83 13.29 -12.13
CA VAL A 138 -6.87 12.33 -11.59
C VAL A 138 -7.52 11.00 -11.17
N LEU A 139 -8.77 11.01 -10.70
CA LEU A 139 -9.47 9.80 -10.29
C LEU A 139 -9.84 8.91 -11.48
N PHE A 140 -9.97 9.48 -12.68
CA PHE A 140 -10.24 8.73 -13.91
C PHE A 140 -8.98 8.09 -14.51
N LYS A 141 -7.78 8.36 -13.96
CA LYS A 141 -6.58 7.63 -14.40
C LYS A 141 -6.70 6.15 -14.00
N PRO A 142 -6.51 5.20 -14.94
CA PRO A 142 -6.76 3.78 -14.68
C PRO A 142 -5.94 3.23 -13.53
N VAL A 143 -4.70 3.72 -13.35
CA VAL A 143 -3.81 3.34 -12.24
C VAL A 143 -4.41 3.72 -10.87
N VAL A 144 -5.00 4.92 -10.77
CA VAL A 144 -5.57 5.40 -9.51
C VAL A 144 -6.85 4.62 -9.21
N PHE A 145 -7.70 4.42 -10.22
CA PHE A 145 -8.91 3.64 -10.11
C PHE A 145 -8.63 2.21 -9.61
N VAL A 146 -7.67 1.51 -10.22
CA VAL A 146 -7.31 0.14 -9.82
C VAL A 146 -6.76 0.11 -8.38
N ARG A 147 -6.00 1.11 -7.94
CA ARG A 147 -5.52 1.20 -6.55
C ARG A 147 -6.65 1.42 -5.56
N VAL A 148 -7.64 2.24 -5.90
CA VAL A 148 -8.84 2.44 -5.07
C VAL A 148 -9.63 1.13 -4.99
N LEU A 149 -9.83 0.46 -6.12
CA LEU A 149 -10.51 -0.83 -6.19
C LEU A 149 -9.80 -1.91 -5.34
N THR A 150 -8.47 -2.03 -5.44
CA THR A 150 -7.74 -3.01 -4.62
C THR A 150 -7.76 -2.63 -3.14
N ALA A 151 -7.78 -1.33 -2.82
CA ALA A 151 -7.88 -0.87 -1.44
C ALA A 151 -9.24 -1.22 -0.84
N THR A 152 -10.33 -0.97 -1.55
CA THR A 152 -11.68 -1.32 -1.09
C THR A 152 -11.86 -2.83 -0.96
N LEU A 153 -11.40 -3.62 -1.93
CA LEU A 153 -11.40 -5.08 -1.83
C LEU A 153 -10.60 -5.59 -0.62
N SER A 154 -9.41 -5.03 -0.38
CA SER A 154 -8.62 -5.38 0.81
C SER A 154 -9.31 -4.98 2.12
N GLY A 155 -10.04 -3.85 2.12
CA GLY A 155 -10.86 -3.42 3.24
C GLY A 155 -12.02 -4.38 3.51
N LEU A 156 -12.71 -4.86 2.47
CA LEU A 156 -13.74 -5.89 2.60
C LEU A 156 -13.17 -7.19 3.19
N ILE A 157 -12.01 -7.64 2.72
CA ILE A 157 -11.29 -8.78 3.31
C ILE A 157 -11.01 -8.55 4.79
N GLY A 158 -10.56 -7.34 5.16
CA GLY A 158 -10.32 -6.95 6.55
C GLY A 158 -11.58 -7.04 7.41
N ILE A 159 -12.70 -6.48 6.92
CA ILE A 159 -14.00 -6.51 7.60
C ILE A 159 -14.50 -7.95 7.75
N PHE A 160 -14.45 -8.76 6.68
CA PHE A 160 -14.86 -10.17 6.74
C PHE A 160 -14.02 -10.96 7.74
N GLY A 161 -12.68 -10.82 7.70
CA GLY A 161 -11.78 -11.46 8.65
C GLY A 161 -12.09 -11.08 10.09
N LEU A 162 -12.29 -9.79 10.39
CA LEU A 162 -12.64 -9.35 11.74
C LEU A 162 -14.04 -9.79 12.17
N SER A 163 -15.03 -9.82 11.27
CA SER A 163 -16.38 -10.29 11.59
C SER A 163 -16.40 -11.78 11.94
N MET A 164 -15.50 -12.58 11.34
CA MET A 164 -15.38 -14.02 11.60
C MET A 164 -14.84 -14.33 12.99
N ILE A 165 -14.27 -13.36 13.72
CA ILE A 165 -13.80 -13.55 15.10
C ILE A 165 -14.97 -13.96 16.01
N GLY A 166 -16.11 -13.28 15.90
CA GLY A 166 -17.30 -13.59 16.71
C GLY A 166 -17.82 -15.01 16.48
N TYR A 167 -17.82 -15.45 15.22
CA TYR A 167 -18.18 -16.83 14.85
C TYR A 167 -17.15 -17.85 15.37
N SER A 168 -15.86 -17.59 15.14
CA SER A 168 -14.77 -18.50 15.49
C SER A 168 -14.63 -18.73 17.01
N LEU A 169 -15.03 -17.77 17.83
CA LEU A 169 -15.08 -17.92 19.28
C LEU A 169 -16.12 -18.96 19.75
N THR A 170 -17.11 -19.28 18.93
CA THR A 170 -18.26 -20.12 19.34
C THR A 170 -18.30 -21.49 18.69
N GLN A 171 -17.78 -21.65 17.48
CA GLN A 171 -17.91 -22.90 16.72
C GLN A 171 -16.59 -23.57 16.36
N GLU A 172 -15.60 -22.81 15.90
CA GLU A 172 -14.33 -23.37 15.44
C GLU A 172 -13.13 -22.53 15.89
N ALA A 173 -12.52 -22.96 17.00
CA ALA A 173 -11.33 -22.34 17.53
C ALA A 173 -10.19 -22.31 16.48
N MET A 174 -10.08 -23.34 15.63
CA MET A 174 -9.10 -23.45 14.54
C MET A 174 -9.07 -22.25 13.58
N LEU A 175 -10.21 -21.60 13.35
CA LEU A 175 -10.33 -20.46 12.43
C LEU A 175 -10.04 -19.11 13.09
N LEU A 176 -9.92 -19.06 14.42
CA LEU A 176 -9.77 -17.81 15.16
C LEU A 176 -8.46 -17.09 14.80
N LEU A 177 -7.33 -17.80 14.80
CA LEU A 177 -6.04 -17.18 14.51
C LEU A 177 -5.94 -16.74 13.03
N ALA A 178 -6.46 -17.55 12.11
CA ALA A 178 -6.51 -17.22 10.68
C ALA A 178 -7.39 -15.98 10.41
N SER A 179 -8.57 -15.91 11.02
CA SER A 179 -9.49 -14.77 10.87
C SER A 179 -8.90 -13.46 11.41
N ILE A 180 -8.19 -13.50 12.55
CA ILE A 180 -7.45 -12.35 13.08
C ILE A 180 -6.35 -11.91 12.10
N LEU A 181 -5.52 -12.84 11.62
CA LEU A 181 -4.42 -12.52 10.72
C LEU A 181 -4.91 -11.93 9.38
N TRP A 182 -5.96 -12.49 8.77
CA TRP A 182 -6.58 -11.94 7.58
C TRP A 182 -7.23 -10.58 7.83
N GLY A 183 -7.92 -10.43 8.96
CA GLY A 183 -8.55 -9.17 9.35
C GLY A 183 -7.54 -8.03 9.48
N LEU A 184 -6.43 -8.28 10.19
CA LEU A 184 -5.35 -7.32 10.36
C LEU A 184 -4.62 -7.03 9.04
N LEU A 185 -4.30 -8.06 8.25
CA LEU A 185 -3.62 -7.91 6.97
C LEU A 185 -4.44 -7.09 5.98
N GLY A 186 -5.74 -7.41 5.83
CA GLY A 186 -6.67 -6.69 4.95
C GLY A 186 -6.82 -5.23 5.36
N THR A 187 -7.03 -4.98 6.66
CA THR A 187 -7.17 -3.62 7.20
C THR A 187 -5.91 -2.79 7.04
N ALA A 188 -4.72 -3.35 7.35
CA ALA A 188 -3.45 -2.67 7.19
C ALA A 188 -3.16 -2.34 5.71
N CYS A 189 -3.48 -3.27 4.80
CA CYS A 189 -3.34 -3.07 3.36
C CYS A 189 -4.27 -1.95 2.87
N CYS A 190 -5.53 -1.97 3.28
CA CYS A 190 -6.52 -0.95 2.94
C CYS A 190 -6.06 0.46 3.35
N VAL A 191 -5.67 0.62 4.62
CA VAL A 191 -5.16 1.90 5.14
C VAL A 191 -3.89 2.35 4.41
N GLY A 192 -2.98 1.42 4.13
CA GLY A 192 -1.76 1.69 3.38
C GLY A 192 -2.02 2.18 1.95
N GLN A 193 -2.94 1.53 1.23
CA GLN A 193 -3.29 1.87 -0.14
C GLN A 193 -4.09 3.17 -0.23
N LEU A 194 -5.11 3.35 0.62
CA LEU A 194 -5.90 4.59 0.68
C LEU A 194 -5.04 5.80 1.04
N GLY A 195 -4.14 5.66 2.02
CA GLY A 195 -3.19 6.72 2.36
C GLY A 195 -2.20 7.04 1.23
N GLY A 196 -1.91 6.08 0.35
CA GLY A 196 -1.14 6.30 -0.88
C GLY A 196 -1.93 7.11 -1.92
N VAL A 197 -3.19 6.74 -2.15
CA VAL A 197 -4.09 7.45 -3.08
C VAL A 197 -4.34 8.88 -2.62
N MET A 198 -4.59 9.10 -1.32
CA MET A 198 -4.78 10.44 -0.76
C MET A 198 -3.59 11.35 -1.04
N ARG A 199 -2.37 10.85 -0.84
CA ARG A 199 -1.15 11.63 -1.14
C ARG A 199 -1.01 11.97 -2.62
N LEU A 200 -1.36 11.04 -3.50
CA LEU A 200 -1.39 11.26 -4.95
C LEU A 200 -2.41 12.33 -5.34
N VAL A 201 -3.63 12.20 -4.84
CA VAL A 201 -4.73 13.13 -5.15
C VAL A 201 -4.43 14.52 -4.60
N CYS A 202 -3.90 14.63 -3.39
CA CYS A 202 -3.48 15.92 -2.81
C CYS A 202 -2.31 16.54 -3.57
N GLY A 203 -1.35 15.74 -4.05
CA GLY A 203 -0.23 16.25 -4.84
C GLY A 203 -0.66 16.71 -6.23
N LEU A 204 -1.49 15.93 -6.94
CA LEU A 204 -1.94 16.24 -8.29
C LEU A 204 -3.12 17.22 -8.33
N ALA A 205 -3.62 17.66 -7.17
CA ALA A 205 -4.69 18.64 -7.06
C ALA A 205 -4.36 19.96 -7.78
N ASP A 206 -3.09 20.34 -7.69
CA ASP A 206 -2.60 21.65 -8.15
C ASP A 206 -2.46 21.73 -9.68
N ASP A 207 -2.64 20.61 -10.39
CA ASP A 207 -2.46 20.47 -11.85
C ASP A 207 -3.74 20.02 -12.57
N ASP A 208 -4.91 20.07 -11.91
CA ASP A 208 -6.17 19.57 -12.49
C ASP A 208 -6.75 20.56 -13.53
N PRO A 209 -6.83 20.19 -14.83
CA PRO A 209 -7.26 21.09 -15.90
C PRO A 209 -8.72 21.53 -15.80
N LEU A 210 -9.59 20.78 -15.10
CA LEU A 210 -11.02 21.12 -14.96
C LEU A 210 -11.24 22.47 -14.27
N TRP A 211 -10.25 22.96 -13.52
CA TRP A 211 -10.29 24.24 -12.82
C TRP A 211 -9.65 25.39 -13.60
N SER A 212 -9.02 25.11 -14.75
CA SER A 212 -8.42 26.11 -15.64
C SER A 212 -9.44 26.78 -16.57
N THR A 213 -10.59 26.15 -16.80
CA THR A 213 -11.62 26.60 -17.74
C THR A 213 -12.79 27.38 -17.11
N VAL A 214 -12.80 27.58 -15.79
CA VAL A 214 -13.89 28.28 -15.07
C VAL A 214 -13.43 29.66 -14.54
N GLY A 215 -12.51 30.32 -15.25
CA GLY A 215 -11.97 31.65 -14.90
C GLY A 215 -12.24 32.67 -15.98
#